data_AF-A0AAC8WHY7-F1
#
_entry.id   AF-A0AAC8WHY7-F1
#
_cell.length_a   1.000
_cell.length_b   1.000
_cell.length_c   1.000
_cell.angle_alpha   90.00
_cell.angle_beta   90.00
_cell.angle_gamma   90.00
#
_symmetry.space_group_name_H-M   'P 1'
#
loop_
_entity.id
_entity.type
_entity.pdbx_description
1 polymer ?
#
loop_
_entity_poly.entity_id
_entity_poly.type
_entity_poly.pdbx_seq_one_letter_code
_entity_poly.pdbx_strand_id
1 'polypeptide(L)'
;MLKYLKSLFYLFIFFNFSSNLLATEIKAQEKLYGITIDDSWYDDIKIEDIIEGIKNLPVKPVVRIVMTKDIKPKEYVSLFKKIHKVAYIMAQPVDSFEMSSYKNVESYRKRFEDSYKYLKDYVDVWEIGNEVNGEEWIKESPKFTAKKIYSAYKFIKNKNGIIALTPYYFPPEENKISMENWLVKYIPKDMINGLDYVFVSYYEDDNEGFQPKWKDIFTNLEKIFPYSKLGIGECGNTSENATKKSKIKMINHYYSMPKYTANYVGGYFWWSWVKDCIPYKNNKIWLELSNNMK
;
A
#
# COMPACT_ATOMS: atom_id res chain seq x y z
N MET A 1 26.67 34.81 51.01
CA MET A 1 26.93 33.95 49.84
C MET A 1 25.83 32.90 49.76
N LEU A 2 25.40 32.53 48.54
CA LEU A 2 24.25 31.67 48.16
C LEU A 2 22.88 32.36 48.28
N LYS A 3 22.33 33.05 47.25
CA LYS A 3 21.82 32.56 45.95
C LYS A 3 20.96 31.29 46.08
N TYR A 4 19.64 31.47 46.13
CA TYR A 4 18.69 30.48 45.60
C TYR A 4 17.69 31.18 44.67
N LEU A 5 18.04 31.11 43.39
CA LEU A 5 17.19 31.45 42.25
C LEU A 5 16.18 30.30 42.10
N LYS A 6 14.89 30.54 42.35
CA LYS A 6 13.83 29.59 41.97
C LYS A 6 13.68 29.64 40.45
N SER A 7 14.35 28.73 39.76
CA SER A 7 14.11 28.48 38.34
C SER A 7 12.82 27.66 38.20
N LEU A 8 11.76 28.26 37.65
CA LEU A 8 10.63 27.52 37.11
C LEU A 8 11.11 26.73 35.89
N PHE A 9 11.22 25.42 36.03
CA PHE A 9 11.37 24.52 34.89
C PHE A 9 9.97 24.25 34.33
N TYR A 10 9.57 25.01 33.29
CA TYR A 10 8.44 24.60 32.46
C TYR A 10 8.91 23.43 31.59
N LEU A 11 8.60 22.22 32.03
CA LEU A 11 8.76 21.00 31.25
C LEU A 11 7.70 21.02 30.14
N PHE A 12 8.04 21.58 28.98
CA PHE A 12 7.26 21.36 27.76
C PHE A 12 7.48 19.91 27.32
N ILE A 13 6.65 19.01 27.84
CA ILE A 13 6.51 17.68 27.25
C ILE A 13 5.70 17.86 25.97
N PHE A 14 6.39 18.05 24.85
CA PHE A 14 5.81 17.76 23.54
C PHE A 14 5.63 16.25 23.46
N PHE A 15 4.50 15.76 23.96
CA PHE A 15 4.06 14.41 23.63
C PHE A 15 3.84 14.35 22.11
N ASN A 16 4.52 13.43 21.44
CA ASN A 16 4.20 12.97 20.09
C ASN A 16 2.82 12.26 20.09
N PHE A 17 1.74 12.98 20.38
CA PHE A 17 0.38 12.43 20.41
C PHE A 17 -0.22 12.27 19.02
N SER A 18 0.24 13.02 18.00
CA SER A 18 -0.41 13.07 16.70
C SER A 18 -0.23 11.80 15.86
N SER A 19 0.97 11.23 15.80
CA SER A 19 1.25 10.06 14.95
C SER A 19 0.61 8.77 15.50
N ASN A 20 0.63 8.58 16.81
CA ASN A 20 -0.02 7.42 17.44
C ASN A 20 -1.55 7.45 17.31
N LEU A 21 -2.17 8.64 17.32
CA LEU A 21 -3.61 8.79 17.19
C LEU A 21 -4.12 8.45 15.78
N LEU A 22 -3.37 8.81 14.74
CA LEU A 22 -3.71 8.48 13.34
C LEU A 22 -3.46 7.00 13.01
N ALA A 23 -2.37 6.43 13.52
CA ALA A 23 -2.12 5.00 13.44
C ALA A 23 -3.24 4.17 14.11
N THR A 24 -3.84 4.66 15.19
CA THR A 24 -5.04 4.04 15.78
C THR A 24 -6.29 4.24 14.93
N GLU A 25 -6.42 5.36 14.20
CA GLU A 25 -7.58 5.67 13.37
C GLU A 25 -7.70 4.75 12.15
N ILE A 26 -6.58 4.45 11.46
CA ILE A 26 -6.60 3.53 10.32
C ILE A 26 -6.87 2.08 10.74
N LYS A 27 -6.35 1.64 11.90
CA LYS A 27 -6.62 0.30 12.43
C LYS A 27 -8.07 0.11 12.89
N ALA A 28 -8.76 1.20 13.21
CA ALA A 28 -10.17 1.17 13.59
C ALA A 28 -11.11 1.08 12.38
N GLN A 29 -10.62 1.28 11.15
CA GLN A 29 -11.46 1.20 9.96
C GLN A 29 -11.90 -0.26 9.71
N GLU A 30 -13.21 -0.47 9.65
CA GLU A 30 -13.76 -1.79 9.29
C GLU A 30 -13.61 -2.10 7.79
N LYS A 31 -13.56 -1.06 6.96
CA LYS A 31 -13.40 -1.14 5.50
C LYS A 31 -12.44 -0.06 5.01
N LEU A 32 -11.56 -0.43 4.11
CA LEU A 32 -10.60 0.44 3.45
C LEU A 32 -10.94 0.55 1.97
N TYR A 33 -10.82 1.77 1.46
CA TYR A 33 -10.92 2.08 0.04
C TYR A 33 -9.60 2.69 -0.43
N GLY A 34 -8.89 1.95 -1.27
CA GLY A 34 -7.58 2.34 -1.76
C GLY A 34 -7.64 3.03 -3.11
N ILE A 35 -6.68 3.93 -3.36
CA ILE A 35 -6.34 4.47 -4.68
C ILE A 35 -4.82 4.61 -4.77
N THR A 36 -4.24 4.51 -5.96
CA THR A 36 -2.79 4.59 -6.14
C THR A 36 -2.35 5.87 -6.85
N ILE A 37 -1.28 6.48 -6.34
CA ILE A 37 -0.53 7.56 -6.99
C ILE A 37 0.88 7.01 -7.25
N ASP A 38 1.24 6.86 -8.52
CA ASP A 38 2.62 6.56 -8.94
C ASP A 38 3.35 7.85 -9.33
N ASP A 39 4.47 7.77 -10.04
CA ASP A 39 5.22 8.94 -10.50
C ASP A 39 4.87 9.35 -11.95
N SER A 40 3.93 8.68 -12.60
CA SER A 40 3.60 8.90 -14.03
C SER A 40 2.88 10.22 -14.32
N TRP A 41 2.48 10.96 -13.29
CA TRP A 41 1.63 12.14 -13.40
C TRP A 41 2.38 13.49 -13.37
N TYR A 42 3.65 13.53 -12.94
CA TYR A 42 4.34 14.79 -12.62
C TYR A 42 4.38 15.80 -13.77
N ASP A 43 4.47 15.33 -15.01
CA ASP A 43 4.59 16.18 -16.19
C ASP A 43 3.22 16.60 -16.77
N ASP A 44 2.17 15.84 -16.47
CA ASP A 44 0.87 15.97 -17.14
C ASP A 44 -0.25 16.53 -16.24
N ILE A 45 -0.13 16.35 -14.91
CA ILE A 45 -1.22 16.60 -13.98
C ILE A 45 -0.73 17.46 -12.81
N LYS A 46 -1.52 18.47 -12.44
CA LYS A 46 -1.22 19.30 -11.27
C LYS A 46 -1.63 18.57 -9.99
N ILE A 47 -0.77 18.67 -8.98
CA ILE A 47 -1.06 18.11 -7.65
C ILE A 47 -2.34 18.69 -7.03
N GLU A 48 -2.71 19.92 -7.37
CA GLU A 48 -3.97 20.53 -6.94
C GLU A 48 -5.21 19.79 -7.47
N ASP A 49 -5.16 19.28 -8.71
CA ASP A 49 -6.26 18.52 -9.31
C ASP A 49 -6.40 17.13 -8.66
N ILE A 50 -5.26 16.50 -8.32
CA ILE A 50 -5.20 15.26 -7.54
C ILE A 50 -5.85 15.48 -6.17
N ILE A 51 -5.47 16.54 -5.45
CA ILE A 51 -6.03 16.87 -4.14
C ILE A 51 -7.53 17.15 -4.25
N GLU A 52 -7.99 17.89 -5.27
CA GLU A 52 -9.40 18.16 -5.47
C GLU A 52 -10.18 16.86 -5.73
N GLY A 53 -9.64 15.95 -6.55
CA GLY A 53 -10.23 14.64 -6.81
C GLY A 53 -10.34 13.77 -5.56
N ILE A 54 -9.34 13.78 -4.67
CA ILE A 54 -9.38 13.01 -3.41
C ILE A 54 -10.41 13.62 -2.45
N LYS A 55 -10.42 14.94 -2.27
CA LYS A 55 -11.32 15.63 -1.33
C LYS A 55 -12.80 15.44 -1.64
N ASN A 56 -13.14 15.16 -2.90
CA ASN A 56 -14.51 14.97 -3.33
C ASN A 56 -14.96 13.50 -3.28
N LEU A 57 -14.10 12.56 -2.87
CA LEU A 57 -14.53 11.18 -2.61
C LEU A 57 -15.43 11.16 -1.36
N PRO A 58 -16.44 10.27 -1.31
CA PRO A 58 -17.45 10.28 -0.24
C PRO A 58 -16.92 9.79 1.10
N VAL A 59 -15.75 9.13 1.10
CA VAL A 59 -15.05 8.62 2.29
C VAL A 59 -13.58 8.98 2.19
N LYS A 60 -12.90 9.13 3.34
CA LYS A 60 -11.45 9.36 3.40
C LYS A 60 -10.71 8.10 2.93
N PRO A 61 -10.04 8.10 1.76
CA PRO A 61 -9.41 6.91 1.22
C PRO A 61 -8.06 6.62 1.88
N VAL A 62 -7.50 5.45 1.57
CA VAL A 62 -6.07 5.17 1.72
C VAL A 62 -5.40 5.40 0.37
N VAL A 63 -4.53 6.40 0.30
CA VAL A 63 -3.71 6.64 -0.90
C VAL A 63 -2.43 5.82 -0.78
N ARG A 64 -2.26 4.88 -1.69
CA ARG A 64 -0.99 4.17 -1.88
C ARG A 64 -0.08 5.04 -2.74
N ILE A 65 1.09 5.41 -2.23
CA ILE A 65 2.07 6.20 -2.98
C ILE A 65 3.25 5.31 -3.34
N VAL A 66 3.40 5.04 -4.63
CA VAL A 66 4.52 4.30 -5.23
C VAL A 66 5.68 5.26 -5.43
N MET A 67 6.86 4.88 -4.93
CA MET A 67 8.05 5.73 -5.00
C MET A 67 9.10 5.12 -5.94
N THR A 68 9.45 5.81 -7.03
CA THR A 68 10.53 5.37 -7.92
C THR A 68 11.90 5.32 -7.22
N LYS A 69 12.76 4.40 -7.68
CA LYS A 69 14.15 4.29 -7.20
C LYS A 69 14.98 5.56 -7.44
N ASP A 70 14.62 6.35 -8.46
CA ASP A 70 15.44 7.47 -8.94
C ASP A 70 15.22 8.76 -8.13
N ILE A 71 14.09 8.88 -7.43
CA ILE A 71 13.76 10.02 -6.59
C ILE A 71 14.07 9.68 -5.12
N LYS A 72 14.77 10.59 -4.43
CA LYS A 72 15.10 10.41 -3.01
C LYS A 72 13.84 10.58 -2.15
N PRO A 73 13.67 9.82 -1.06
CA PRO A 73 12.48 9.95 -0.20
C PRO A 73 12.23 11.36 0.36
N LYS A 74 13.29 12.17 0.54
CA LYS A 74 13.18 13.57 0.97
C LYS A 74 12.37 14.43 -0.01
N GLU A 75 12.43 14.13 -1.29
CA GLU A 75 11.77 14.94 -2.34
C GLU A 75 10.25 14.71 -2.34
N TYR A 76 9.79 13.57 -1.82
CA TYR A 76 8.36 13.25 -1.65
C TYR A 76 7.68 13.99 -0.48
N VAL A 77 8.42 14.69 0.39
CA VAL A 77 7.85 15.32 1.60
C VAL A 77 6.70 16.26 1.28
N SER A 78 6.81 17.04 0.19
CA SER A 78 5.74 17.97 -0.22
C SER A 78 4.47 17.22 -0.63
N LEU A 79 4.61 16.16 -1.42
CA LEU A 79 3.50 15.31 -1.88
C LEU A 79 2.81 14.66 -0.67
N PHE A 80 3.56 13.93 0.16
CA PHE A 80 3.03 13.21 1.32
C PHE A 80 2.33 14.17 2.28
N LYS A 81 2.92 15.32 2.58
CA LYS A 81 2.32 16.35 3.43
C LYS A 81 1.01 16.91 2.87
N LYS A 82 0.89 17.07 1.55
CA LYS A 82 -0.33 17.57 0.91
C LYS A 82 -1.43 16.50 0.92
N ILE A 83 -1.09 15.25 0.58
CA ILE A 83 -2.04 14.12 0.51
C ILE A 83 -2.54 13.72 1.90
N HIS A 84 -1.68 13.69 2.91
CA HIS A 84 -2.04 13.27 4.28
C HIS A 84 -3.11 14.16 4.93
N LYS A 85 -3.33 15.37 4.41
CA LYS A 85 -4.42 16.25 4.85
C LYS A 85 -5.80 15.78 4.41
N VAL A 86 -5.88 14.92 3.40
CA VAL A 86 -7.13 14.55 2.71
C VAL A 86 -7.32 13.04 2.59
N ALA A 87 -6.31 12.24 2.94
CA ALA A 87 -6.32 10.78 2.91
C ALA A 87 -5.37 10.20 3.96
N TYR A 88 -5.54 8.91 4.27
CA TYR A 88 -4.45 8.14 4.86
C TYR A 88 -3.42 7.78 3.79
N ILE A 89 -2.18 7.49 4.19
CA ILE A 89 -1.12 7.12 3.25
C ILE A 89 -0.56 5.73 3.57
N MET A 90 -0.57 4.87 2.56
CA MET A 90 0.29 3.69 2.49
C MET A 90 1.49 4.01 1.61
N ALA A 91 2.69 4.03 2.20
CA ALA A 91 3.93 4.24 1.44
C ALA A 91 4.39 2.91 0.83
N GLN A 92 4.71 2.89 -0.46
CA GLN A 92 5.39 1.80 -1.15
C GLN A 92 6.78 2.28 -1.59
N PRO A 93 7.82 2.16 -0.74
CA PRO A 93 9.15 2.69 -1.03
C PRO A 93 9.89 1.98 -2.17
N VAL A 94 9.50 0.74 -2.47
CA VAL A 94 10.11 -0.09 -3.51
C VAL A 94 9.02 -0.88 -4.24
N ASP A 95 8.87 -0.57 -5.52
CA ASP A 95 8.04 -1.34 -6.44
C ASP A 95 8.70 -2.67 -6.84
N SER A 96 7.89 -3.67 -7.22
CA SER A 96 8.33 -5.03 -7.56
C SER A 96 9.30 -5.03 -8.76
N PHE A 97 9.03 -4.23 -9.80
CA PHE A 97 9.91 -4.09 -10.96
C PHE A 97 11.29 -3.52 -10.61
N GLU A 98 11.37 -2.74 -9.54
CA GLU A 98 12.60 -2.08 -9.10
C GLU A 98 13.36 -2.84 -8.01
N MET A 99 12.81 -3.95 -7.49
CA MET A 99 13.45 -4.72 -6.41
C MET A 99 14.86 -5.20 -6.77
N SER A 100 15.10 -5.54 -8.04
CA SER A 100 16.42 -5.97 -8.54
C SER A 100 17.47 -4.87 -8.60
N SER A 101 17.08 -3.59 -8.53
CA SER A 101 18.02 -2.48 -8.45
C SER A 101 18.76 -2.46 -7.10
N TYR A 102 18.12 -2.97 -6.04
CA TYR A 102 18.68 -3.05 -4.69
C TYR A 102 19.56 -4.30 -4.54
N LYS A 103 20.83 -4.22 -4.91
CA LYS A 103 21.73 -5.40 -5.05
C LYS A 103 21.99 -6.22 -3.79
N ASN A 104 21.60 -5.76 -2.60
CA ASN A 104 21.77 -6.46 -1.33
C ASN A 104 20.66 -6.12 -0.33
N VAL A 105 20.64 -6.85 0.78
CA VAL A 105 19.63 -6.68 1.84
C VAL A 105 19.76 -5.31 2.50
N GLU A 106 20.98 -4.80 2.63
CA GLU A 106 21.30 -3.51 3.23
C GLU A 106 20.79 -2.36 2.38
N SER A 107 20.95 -2.39 1.05
CA SER A 107 20.47 -1.33 0.17
C SER A 107 18.95 -1.28 0.11
N TYR A 108 18.28 -2.44 0.12
CA TYR A 108 16.83 -2.51 0.25
C TYR A 108 16.37 -1.91 1.59
N ARG A 109 16.95 -2.35 2.72
CA ARG A 109 16.64 -1.78 4.05
C ARG A 109 16.92 -0.28 4.11
N LYS A 110 18.02 0.19 3.50
CA LYS A 110 18.40 1.61 3.52
C LYS A 110 17.34 2.49 2.86
N ARG A 111 16.67 2.01 1.82
CA ARG A 111 15.53 2.71 1.21
C ARG A 111 14.41 2.95 2.22
N PHE A 112 14.07 1.95 3.02
CA PHE A 112 13.07 2.09 4.09
C PHE A 112 13.54 3.00 5.23
N GLU A 113 14.83 2.95 5.59
CA GLU A 113 15.40 3.86 6.59
C GLU A 113 15.33 5.31 6.16
N ASP A 114 15.67 5.59 4.90
CA ASP A 114 15.57 6.94 4.34
C ASP A 114 14.12 7.40 4.22
N SER A 115 13.22 6.54 3.74
CA SER A 115 11.80 6.87 3.70
C SER A 115 11.23 7.14 5.08
N TYR A 116 11.52 6.30 6.08
CA TYR A 116 11.09 6.53 7.45
C TYR A 116 11.66 7.83 8.02
N LYS A 117 12.94 8.13 7.77
CA LYS A 117 13.58 9.36 8.24
C LYS A 117 12.83 10.62 7.79
N TYR A 118 12.36 10.67 6.55
CA TYR A 118 11.77 11.88 5.97
C TYR A 118 10.24 11.90 5.97
N LEU A 119 9.59 10.73 5.91
CA LEU A 119 8.17 10.62 5.60
C LEU A 119 7.30 10.09 6.74
N LYS A 120 7.88 9.54 7.82
CA LYS A 120 7.12 8.88 8.90
C LYS A 120 5.96 9.67 9.50
N ASP A 121 6.05 11.00 9.51
CA ASP A 121 5.01 11.86 10.11
C ASP A 121 3.77 11.99 9.20
N TYR A 122 3.84 11.47 7.98
CA TYR A 122 2.79 11.48 6.97
C TYR A 122 2.39 10.07 6.51
N VAL A 123 3.00 9.02 7.07
CA VAL A 123 2.77 7.64 6.63
C VAL A 123 2.00 6.88 7.71
N ASP A 124 0.83 6.37 7.33
CA ASP A 124 -0.01 5.57 8.22
C ASP A 124 0.29 4.07 8.09
N VAL A 125 0.69 3.60 6.89
CA VAL A 125 1.05 2.19 6.62
C VAL A 125 2.33 2.11 5.77
N TRP A 126 3.22 1.19 6.12
CA TRP A 126 4.42 0.88 5.34
C TRP A 126 4.25 -0.43 4.59
N GLU A 127 4.21 -0.38 3.27
CA GLU A 127 4.26 -1.57 2.42
C GLU A 127 5.71 -1.98 2.21
N ILE A 128 6.09 -3.10 2.84
CA ILE A 128 7.49 -3.57 2.90
C ILE A 128 7.90 -4.46 1.73
N GLY A 129 6.98 -4.74 0.82
CA GLY A 129 7.22 -5.58 -0.35
C GLY A 129 5.98 -5.62 -1.23
N ASN A 130 6.18 -5.26 -2.50
CA ASN A 130 5.18 -5.38 -3.55
C ASN A 130 5.44 -6.64 -4.38
N GLU A 131 4.38 -7.34 -4.75
CA GLU A 131 4.31 -8.55 -5.56
C GLU A 131 5.49 -9.52 -5.37
N VAL A 132 5.81 -9.79 -4.11
CA VAL A 132 7.10 -10.37 -3.71
C VAL A 132 7.37 -11.78 -4.27
N ASN A 133 6.34 -12.44 -4.78
CA ASN A 133 6.37 -13.75 -5.42
C ASN A 133 6.46 -13.70 -6.95
N GLY A 134 6.58 -12.51 -7.55
CA GLY A 134 6.74 -12.27 -8.98
C GLY A 134 8.16 -12.48 -9.51
N GLU A 135 8.65 -13.72 -9.52
CA GLU A 135 10.03 -14.03 -9.92
C GLU A 135 10.42 -13.49 -11.31
N GLU A 136 9.46 -13.44 -12.24
CA GLU A 136 9.70 -13.06 -13.64
C GLU A 136 10.06 -11.58 -13.82
N TRP A 137 9.34 -10.68 -13.13
CA TRP A 137 9.62 -9.24 -13.19
C TRP A 137 10.62 -8.78 -12.14
N ILE A 138 10.64 -9.41 -10.97
CA ILE A 138 11.66 -9.13 -9.95
C ILE A 138 13.04 -9.60 -10.43
N LYS A 139 13.14 -10.69 -11.20
CA LYS A 139 14.41 -11.24 -11.72
C LYS A 139 15.42 -11.59 -10.61
N GLU A 140 14.93 -12.09 -9.47
CA GLU A 140 15.75 -12.53 -8.34
C GLU A 140 15.20 -13.82 -7.72
N SER A 141 16.04 -14.56 -6.99
CA SER A 141 15.58 -15.76 -6.28
C SER A 141 14.60 -15.42 -5.14
N PRO A 142 13.54 -16.21 -4.93
CA PRO A 142 12.57 -16.02 -3.83
C PRO A 142 13.20 -15.87 -2.45
N LYS A 143 14.22 -16.68 -2.17
CA LYS A 143 14.92 -16.65 -0.88
C LYS A 143 15.62 -15.31 -0.64
N PHE A 144 16.10 -14.66 -1.70
CA PHE A 144 16.75 -13.37 -1.62
C PHE A 144 15.72 -12.24 -1.47
N THR A 145 14.63 -12.27 -2.25
CA THR A 145 13.49 -11.36 -2.10
C THR A 145 12.95 -11.40 -0.66
N ALA A 146 12.71 -12.60 -0.12
CA ALA A 146 12.24 -12.79 1.25
C ALA A 146 13.19 -12.21 2.31
N LYS A 147 14.51 -12.32 2.12
CA LYS A 147 15.50 -11.70 3.03
C LYS A 147 15.45 -10.17 3.00
N LYS A 148 15.27 -9.57 1.82
CA LYS A 148 15.15 -8.10 1.66
C LYS A 148 13.92 -7.57 2.41
N ILE A 149 12.75 -8.13 2.12
CA ILE A 149 11.49 -7.68 2.74
C ILE A 149 11.47 -7.96 4.25
N TYR A 150 12.07 -9.06 4.71
CA TYR A 150 12.21 -9.35 6.13
C TYR A 150 13.12 -8.32 6.84
N SER A 151 14.18 -7.85 6.19
CA SER A 151 15.04 -6.78 6.72
C SER A 151 14.28 -5.46 6.88
N ALA A 152 13.44 -5.10 5.90
CA ALA A 152 12.55 -3.94 5.99
C ALA A 152 11.49 -4.11 7.08
N TYR A 153 10.87 -5.29 7.18
CA TYR A 153 9.93 -5.66 8.25
C TYR A 153 10.53 -5.42 9.63
N LYS A 154 11.73 -5.97 9.91
CA LYS A 154 12.38 -5.82 11.22
C LYS A 154 12.64 -4.36 11.57
N PHE A 155 13.07 -3.56 10.58
CA PHE A 155 13.29 -2.13 10.78
C PHE A 155 11.99 -1.40 11.14
N ILE A 156 10.94 -1.54 10.33
CA ILE A 156 9.66 -0.84 10.56
C ILE A 156 8.98 -1.33 11.84
N LYS A 157 9.03 -2.64 12.12
CA LYS A 157 8.46 -3.23 13.34
C LYS A 157 9.12 -2.68 14.60
N ASN A 158 10.44 -2.52 14.59
CA ASN A 158 11.19 -1.90 15.71
C ASN A 158 10.86 -0.40 15.90
N LYS A 159 10.17 0.22 14.93
CA LYS A 159 9.66 1.59 15.03
C LYS A 159 8.17 1.64 15.38
N ASN A 160 7.57 0.49 15.71
CA ASN A 160 6.12 0.34 15.93
C ASN A 160 5.28 0.81 14.73
N GLY A 161 5.84 0.78 13.52
CA GLY A 161 5.10 1.13 12.31
C GLY A 161 4.06 0.05 11.97
N ILE A 162 2.99 0.47 11.30
CA ILE A 162 1.98 -0.43 10.73
C ILE A 162 2.52 -0.97 9.40
N ILE A 163 2.41 -2.28 9.20
CA ILE A 163 3.10 -2.97 8.10
C ILE A 163 2.12 -3.71 7.20
N ALA A 164 2.25 -3.48 5.90
CA ALA A 164 1.57 -4.23 4.84
C ALA A 164 2.56 -5.05 4.01
N LEU A 165 2.10 -6.19 3.50
CA LEU A 165 2.77 -6.98 2.46
C LEU A 165 1.79 -7.24 1.32
N THR A 166 2.23 -7.07 0.09
CA THR A 166 1.39 -7.30 -1.08
C THR A 166 1.96 -8.43 -1.94
N PRO A 167 1.45 -9.67 -1.85
CA PRO A 167 1.75 -10.71 -2.85
C PRO A 167 0.88 -10.58 -4.10
N TYR A 168 1.31 -11.19 -5.20
CA TYR A 168 0.54 -11.33 -6.45
C TYR A 168 -0.18 -12.67 -6.50
N TYR A 169 -1.45 -12.70 -6.89
CA TYR A 169 -2.17 -13.94 -7.14
C TYR A 169 -1.95 -14.44 -8.56
N PHE A 170 -1.53 -15.70 -8.69
CA PHE A 170 -1.41 -16.38 -9.97
C PHE A 170 -2.51 -17.43 -10.15
N PRO A 171 -3.16 -17.50 -11.32
CA PRO A 171 -4.02 -18.60 -11.71
C PRO A 171 -3.30 -19.97 -11.56
N PRO A 172 -4.03 -21.05 -11.23
CA PRO A 172 -3.44 -22.33 -10.88
C PRO A 172 -2.51 -22.96 -11.93
N GLU A 173 -2.64 -22.60 -13.20
CA GLU A 173 -1.87 -23.16 -14.31
C GLU A 173 -0.65 -22.31 -14.70
N GLU A 174 -0.52 -21.09 -14.17
CA GLU A 174 0.49 -20.13 -14.63
C GLU A 174 1.82 -20.21 -13.88
N ASN A 175 1.88 -20.88 -12.72
CA ASN A 175 3.06 -20.77 -11.86
C ASN A 175 3.56 -22.07 -11.22
N LYS A 176 4.89 -22.17 -11.04
CA LYS A 176 5.53 -23.35 -10.41
C LYS A 176 5.19 -23.48 -8.92
N ILE A 177 4.81 -22.38 -8.26
CA ILE A 177 4.40 -22.32 -6.86
C ILE A 177 3.26 -21.32 -6.70
N SER A 178 2.18 -21.70 -5.99
CA SER A 178 1.09 -20.76 -5.72
C SER A 178 1.53 -19.64 -4.77
N MET A 179 0.77 -18.55 -4.76
CA MET A 179 0.95 -17.43 -3.83
C MET A 179 1.05 -17.92 -2.37
N GLU A 180 0.10 -18.73 -1.93
CA GLU A 180 0.05 -19.25 -0.55
C GLU A 180 1.26 -20.12 -0.22
N ASN A 181 1.64 -21.00 -1.14
CA ASN A 181 2.79 -21.88 -0.95
C ASN A 181 4.10 -21.09 -0.91
N TRP A 182 4.22 -20.03 -1.71
CA TRP A 182 5.37 -19.11 -1.67
C TRP A 182 5.45 -18.41 -0.31
N LEU A 183 4.32 -17.88 0.18
CA LEU A 183 4.25 -17.18 1.47
C LEU A 183 4.62 -18.10 2.63
N VAL A 184 4.04 -19.31 2.69
CA VAL A 184 4.34 -20.30 3.73
C VAL A 184 5.80 -20.75 3.68
N LYS A 185 6.38 -20.89 2.48
CA LYS A 185 7.75 -21.39 2.30
C LYS A 185 8.81 -20.35 2.67
N TYR A 186 8.59 -19.08 2.34
CA TYR A 186 9.64 -18.07 2.39
C TYR A 186 9.46 -16.98 3.46
N ILE A 187 8.25 -16.72 3.95
CA ILE A 187 8.03 -15.70 4.98
C ILE A 187 8.23 -16.30 6.38
N PRO A 188 9.14 -15.74 7.21
CA PRO A 188 9.36 -16.21 8.58
C PRO A 188 8.11 -16.08 9.47
N LYS A 189 7.97 -16.98 10.46
CA LYS A 189 6.76 -17.04 11.30
C LYS A 189 6.52 -15.79 12.15
N ASP A 190 7.59 -15.12 12.60
CA ASP A 190 7.47 -13.86 13.34
C ASP A 190 6.98 -12.72 12.47
N MET A 191 7.30 -12.73 11.17
CA MET A 191 6.74 -11.79 10.18
C MET A 191 5.28 -12.12 9.87
N ILE A 192 4.95 -13.40 9.63
CA ILE A 192 3.56 -13.85 9.44
C ILE A 192 2.66 -13.36 10.59
N ASN A 193 3.12 -13.50 11.83
CA ASN A 193 2.34 -13.11 13.01
C ASN A 193 2.38 -11.59 13.29
N GLY A 194 3.27 -10.85 12.63
CA GLY A 194 3.55 -9.45 12.95
C GLY A 194 3.13 -8.43 11.89
N LEU A 195 2.70 -8.88 10.71
CA LEU A 195 2.09 -8.06 9.66
C LEU A 195 0.69 -7.59 10.08
N ASP A 196 0.41 -6.31 9.89
CA ASP A 196 -0.91 -5.73 10.17
C ASP A 196 -1.86 -5.94 8.98
N TYR A 197 -1.34 -5.89 7.75
CA TYR A 197 -2.11 -6.06 6.52
C TYR A 197 -1.41 -7.02 5.54
N VAL A 198 -2.20 -7.84 4.85
CA VAL A 198 -1.79 -8.59 3.66
C VAL A 198 -2.79 -8.33 2.55
N PHE A 199 -2.33 -7.72 1.46
CA PHE A 199 -3.19 -7.31 0.35
C PHE A 199 -2.81 -8.02 -0.94
N VAL A 200 -3.78 -8.50 -1.72
CA VAL A 200 -3.51 -9.28 -2.94
C VAL A 200 -3.46 -8.35 -4.15
N SER A 201 -2.35 -8.33 -4.87
CA SER A 201 -2.28 -7.76 -6.22
C SER A 201 -2.88 -8.73 -7.23
N TYR A 202 -3.74 -8.24 -8.13
CA TYR A 202 -4.30 -9.03 -9.22
C TYR A 202 -4.85 -8.15 -10.36
N TYR A 203 -4.56 -8.54 -11.61
CA TYR A 203 -5.01 -7.86 -12.82
C TYR A 203 -5.67 -8.84 -13.79
N GLU A 204 -6.98 -8.74 -13.99
CA GLU A 204 -7.69 -9.73 -14.83
C GLU A 204 -7.20 -9.75 -16.28
N ASP A 205 -6.77 -8.60 -16.82
CA ASP A 205 -6.28 -8.49 -18.20
C ASP A 205 -4.87 -9.05 -18.41
N ASP A 206 -4.09 -9.23 -17.36
CA ASP A 206 -2.84 -10.00 -17.40
C ASP A 206 -3.07 -11.51 -17.34
N ASN A 207 -4.24 -11.94 -16.85
CA ASN A 207 -4.55 -13.34 -16.55
C ASN A 207 -5.69 -13.87 -17.44
N GLU A 208 -5.75 -13.41 -18.70
CA GLU A 208 -6.74 -13.84 -19.71
C GLU A 208 -8.22 -13.74 -19.26
N GLY A 209 -8.51 -12.81 -18.35
CA GLY A 209 -9.85 -12.62 -17.78
C GLY A 209 -10.23 -13.62 -16.68
N PHE A 210 -9.30 -14.46 -16.22
CA PHE A 210 -9.53 -15.41 -15.12
C PHE A 210 -10.08 -14.69 -13.89
N GLN A 211 -11.01 -15.34 -13.18
CA GLN A 211 -11.62 -14.82 -11.96
C GLN A 211 -11.28 -15.73 -10.79
N PRO A 212 -10.45 -15.27 -9.84
CA PRO A 212 -10.17 -16.03 -8.63
C PRO A 212 -11.45 -16.29 -7.84
N LYS A 213 -11.52 -17.46 -7.19
CA LYS A 213 -12.53 -17.72 -6.18
C LYS A 213 -12.16 -16.97 -4.91
N TRP A 214 -12.40 -15.66 -4.88
CA TRP A 214 -11.93 -14.74 -3.83
C TRP A 214 -12.23 -15.21 -2.41
N LYS A 215 -13.41 -15.80 -2.17
CA LYS A 215 -13.76 -16.37 -0.86
C LYS A 215 -12.76 -17.44 -0.40
N ASP A 216 -12.37 -18.35 -1.30
CA ASP A 216 -11.43 -19.43 -0.99
C ASP A 216 -10.03 -18.87 -0.74
N ILE A 217 -9.59 -17.91 -1.58
CA ILE A 217 -8.30 -17.24 -1.43
C ILE A 217 -8.19 -16.53 -0.08
N PHE A 218 -9.16 -15.69 0.28
CA PHE A 218 -9.12 -14.96 1.55
C PHE A 218 -9.31 -15.88 2.76
N THR A 219 -10.07 -16.97 2.64
CA THR A 219 -10.18 -17.99 3.71
C THR A 219 -8.84 -18.69 3.95
N ASN A 220 -8.08 -18.97 2.89
CA ASN A 220 -6.74 -19.57 3.02
C ASN A 220 -5.72 -18.57 3.58
N LEU A 221 -5.74 -17.32 3.11
CA LEU A 221 -4.89 -16.27 3.65
C LEU A 221 -5.16 -15.99 5.13
N GLU A 222 -6.41 -16.03 5.60
CA GLU A 222 -6.74 -15.85 7.02
C GLU A 222 -6.15 -16.97 7.90
N LYS A 223 -6.04 -18.19 7.39
CA LYS A 223 -5.35 -19.29 8.11
C LYS A 223 -3.84 -19.07 8.17
N ILE A 224 -3.24 -18.51 7.12
CA ILE A 224 -1.80 -18.25 7.07
C ILE A 224 -1.47 -17.04 7.96
N PHE A 225 -2.25 -15.97 7.86
CA PHE A 225 -2.06 -14.68 8.54
C PHE A 225 -3.24 -14.36 9.47
N PRO A 226 -3.38 -15.09 10.61
CA PRO A 226 -4.56 -14.97 11.48
C PRO A 226 -4.71 -13.60 12.16
N TYR A 227 -3.63 -12.82 12.24
CA TYR A 227 -3.60 -11.50 12.89
C TYR A 227 -3.61 -10.32 11.91
N SER A 228 -3.50 -10.58 10.61
CA SER A 228 -3.48 -9.54 9.59
C SER A 228 -4.88 -9.28 9.06
N LYS A 229 -5.17 -8.01 8.75
CA LYS A 229 -6.30 -7.65 7.90
C LYS A 229 -5.97 -8.00 6.45
N LEU A 230 -6.99 -8.40 5.70
CA LEU A 230 -6.85 -8.93 4.34
C LEU A 230 -7.59 -8.08 3.33
N GLY A 231 -7.12 -8.05 2.09
CA GLY A 231 -7.75 -7.25 1.06
C GLY A 231 -7.11 -7.35 -0.32
N ILE A 232 -7.50 -6.46 -1.21
CA ILE A 232 -6.94 -6.26 -2.56
C ILE A 232 -5.95 -5.09 -2.49
N GLY A 233 -4.71 -5.35 -2.90
CA GLY A 233 -3.55 -4.44 -2.81
C GLY A 233 -3.28 -3.70 -4.09
N GLU A 234 -3.72 -4.28 -5.21
CA GLU A 234 -3.74 -3.66 -6.52
C GLU A 234 -4.88 -4.27 -7.33
N CYS A 235 -5.60 -3.43 -8.05
CA CYS A 235 -6.50 -3.83 -9.10
C CYS A 235 -6.62 -2.74 -10.16
N GLY A 236 -7.14 -3.10 -11.33
CA GLY A 236 -7.32 -2.19 -12.43
C GLY A 236 -7.11 -2.87 -13.77
N ASN A 237 -6.84 -2.06 -14.78
CA ASN A 237 -6.40 -2.51 -16.08
C ASN A 237 -4.91 -2.25 -16.24
N THR A 238 -4.16 -3.24 -16.70
CA THR A 238 -2.77 -3.07 -17.16
C THR A 238 -2.70 -2.67 -18.63
N SER A 239 -3.71 -3.02 -19.42
CA SER A 239 -3.74 -2.69 -20.85
C SER A 239 -3.77 -1.19 -21.09
N GLU A 240 -2.79 -0.67 -21.84
CA GLU A 240 -2.72 0.76 -22.23
C GLU A 240 -3.98 1.23 -22.98
N ASN A 241 -4.63 0.32 -23.71
CA ASN A 241 -5.83 0.57 -24.51
C ASN A 241 -7.14 0.20 -23.79
N ALA A 242 -7.09 0.00 -22.47
CA ALA A 242 -8.28 -0.32 -21.68
C ALA A 242 -9.39 0.72 -21.85
N THR A 243 -10.53 0.26 -22.37
CA THR A 243 -11.67 1.14 -22.63
C THR A 243 -12.28 1.64 -21.32
N LYS A 244 -12.93 2.81 -21.36
CA LYS A 244 -13.74 3.34 -20.25
C LYS A 244 -14.76 2.32 -19.71
N LYS A 245 -15.35 1.52 -20.60
CA LYS A 245 -16.30 0.45 -20.22
C LYS A 245 -15.60 -0.66 -19.42
N SER A 246 -14.38 -1.04 -19.80
CA SER A 246 -13.57 -2.02 -19.06
C SER A 246 -13.26 -1.52 -17.64
N LYS A 247 -12.77 -0.28 -17.54
CA LYS A 247 -12.44 0.36 -16.25
C LYS A 247 -13.64 0.42 -15.31
N ILE A 248 -14.80 0.87 -15.81
CA ILE A 248 -16.06 0.90 -15.06
C ILE A 248 -16.48 -0.51 -14.62
N LYS A 249 -16.36 -1.52 -15.49
CA LYS A 249 -16.67 -2.91 -15.15
C LYS A 249 -15.81 -3.41 -13.99
N MET A 250 -14.50 -3.16 -14.02
CA MET A 250 -13.57 -3.59 -12.97
C MET A 250 -13.77 -2.83 -11.66
N ILE A 251 -14.01 -1.51 -11.72
CA ILE A 251 -14.38 -0.72 -10.53
C ILE A 251 -15.60 -1.35 -9.84
N ASN A 252 -16.65 -1.62 -10.60
CA ASN A 252 -17.86 -2.25 -10.08
C ASN A 252 -17.61 -3.65 -9.54
N HIS A 253 -16.67 -4.40 -10.10
CA HIS A 253 -16.31 -5.72 -9.58
C HIS A 253 -15.56 -5.62 -8.25
N TYR A 254 -14.45 -4.89 -8.19
CA TYR A 254 -13.58 -4.86 -7.02
C TYR A 254 -14.16 -4.06 -5.86
N TYR A 255 -14.62 -2.83 -6.08
CA TYR A 255 -15.05 -1.96 -4.98
C TYR A 255 -16.39 -2.40 -4.35
N SER A 256 -17.13 -3.31 -5.01
CA SER A 256 -18.36 -3.90 -4.49
C SER A 256 -18.18 -5.28 -3.85
N MET A 257 -16.94 -5.81 -3.79
CA MET A 257 -16.70 -7.13 -3.20
C MET A 257 -17.24 -7.22 -1.77
N PRO A 258 -17.94 -8.32 -1.43
CA PRO A 258 -18.47 -8.53 -0.09
C PRO A 258 -17.34 -8.80 0.90
N LYS A 259 -17.68 -8.75 2.19
CA LYS A 259 -16.78 -9.21 3.25
C LYS A 259 -16.63 -10.73 3.18
N TYR A 260 -15.48 -11.23 2.73
CA TYR A 260 -15.23 -12.67 2.55
C TYR A 260 -14.93 -13.41 3.86
N THR A 261 -14.22 -12.77 4.78
CA THR A 261 -13.82 -13.32 6.09
C THR A 261 -13.89 -12.25 7.17
N ALA A 262 -13.66 -12.61 8.44
CA ALA A 262 -13.66 -11.64 9.54
C ALA A 262 -12.53 -10.60 9.40
N ASN A 263 -11.38 -11.03 8.87
CA ASN A 263 -10.21 -10.18 8.65
C ASN A 263 -10.23 -9.41 7.32
N TYR A 264 -11.16 -9.70 6.40
CA TYR A 264 -11.26 -8.97 5.14
C TYR A 264 -11.78 -7.53 5.34
N VAL A 265 -11.02 -6.56 4.87
CA VAL A 265 -11.29 -5.11 4.99
C VAL A 265 -11.39 -4.38 3.65
N GLY A 266 -11.35 -5.08 2.51
CA GLY A 266 -11.40 -4.42 1.20
C GLY A 266 -10.02 -4.10 0.65
N GLY A 267 -9.58 -2.84 0.61
CA GLY A 267 -8.25 -2.46 0.13
C GLY A 267 -8.27 -1.89 -1.29
N TYR A 268 -8.90 -2.55 -2.27
CA TYR A 268 -9.28 -2.04 -3.61
C TYR A 268 -8.36 -1.00 -4.28
N PHE A 269 -7.03 -1.06 -4.15
CA PHE A 269 -6.18 0.04 -4.61
C PHE A 269 -6.14 0.11 -6.14
N TRP A 270 -6.93 1.02 -6.71
CA TRP A 270 -6.96 1.24 -8.16
C TRP A 270 -5.63 1.81 -8.66
N TRP A 271 -4.90 1.00 -9.42
CA TRP A 271 -3.50 1.27 -9.78
C TRP A 271 -3.32 2.58 -10.57
N SER A 272 -4.07 2.79 -11.64
CA SER A 272 -3.93 3.97 -12.51
C SER A 272 -4.87 5.13 -12.14
N TRP A 273 -5.15 5.33 -10.84
CA TRP A 273 -6.19 6.27 -10.41
C TRP A 273 -5.97 7.70 -10.90
N VAL A 274 -4.75 8.22 -10.81
CA VAL A 274 -4.45 9.59 -11.26
C VAL A 274 -4.75 9.75 -12.76
N LYS A 275 -4.22 8.85 -13.59
CA LYS A 275 -4.44 8.85 -15.06
C LYS A 275 -5.92 8.68 -15.43
N ASP A 276 -6.65 7.86 -14.69
CA ASP A 276 -8.02 7.49 -15.04
C ASP A 276 -9.05 8.49 -14.53
N CYS A 277 -8.79 9.08 -13.37
CA CYS A 277 -9.79 9.80 -12.58
C CYS A 277 -9.53 11.31 -12.48
N ILE A 278 -8.34 11.81 -12.87
CA ILE A 278 -7.99 13.23 -12.75
C ILE A 278 -7.91 13.89 -14.16
N PRO A 279 -8.54 15.06 -14.36
CA PRO A 279 -9.41 15.78 -13.41
C PRO A 279 -10.73 15.05 -13.16
N TYR A 280 -11.30 15.22 -11.95
CA TYR A 280 -12.51 14.48 -11.55
C TYR A 280 -13.81 15.04 -12.13
N LYS A 281 -13.85 16.36 -12.42
CA LYS A 281 -15.06 17.03 -12.95
C LYS A 281 -15.41 16.44 -14.31
N ASN A 282 -16.67 16.03 -14.47
CA ASN A 282 -17.18 15.36 -15.68
C ASN A 282 -16.46 14.05 -16.03
N ASN A 283 -15.71 13.45 -15.08
CA ASN A 283 -15.03 12.18 -15.29
C ASN A 283 -15.91 11.01 -14.83
N LYS A 284 -16.36 10.21 -15.79
CA LYS A 284 -17.23 9.05 -15.54
C LYS A 284 -16.54 7.94 -14.76
N ILE A 285 -15.21 7.80 -14.87
CA ILE A 285 -14.45 6.77 -14.16
C ILE A 285 -14.34 7.15 -12.69
N TRP A 286 -13.95 8.40 -12.40
CA TRP A 286 -13.95 8.92 -11.03
C TRP A 286 -15.34 8.83 -10.38
N LEU A 287 -16.40 9.20 -11.11
CA LEU A 287 -17.77 9.15 -10.60
C LEU A 287 -18.18 7.71 -10.23
N GLU A 288 -17.85 6.74 -11.08
CA GLU A 288 -18.17 5.34 -10.81
C GLU A 288 -17.41 4.80 -9.58
N LEU A 289 -16.12 5.11 -9.47
CA LEU A 289 -15.31 4.74 -8.33
C LEU A 289 -15.87 5.34 -7.04
N SER A 290 -16.16 6.65 -7.08
CA SER A 290 -16.81 7.38 -5.99
C SER A 290 -18.12 6.72 -5.56
N ASN A 291 -19.00 6.35 -6.51
CA ASN A 291 -20.28 5.71 -6.20
C ASN A 291 -20.16 4.35 -5.50
N ASN A 292 -19.03 3.66 -5.64
CA ASN A 292 -18.77 2.37 -5.00
C ASN A 292 -18.08 2.49 -3.63
N MET A 293 -17.65 3.69 -3.23
CA MET A 293 -17.10 3.98 -1.91
C MET A 293 -18.24 4.33 -0.93
N LYS A 294 -18.67 3.38 -0.10
CA LYS A 294 -19.83 3.48 0.80
C LYS A 294 -19.50 2.99 2.21
#